data_AF-A0A451ATL5-F1
#
_entry.id   AF-A0A451ATL5-F1
#
_cell.length_a   1.000
_cell.length_b   1.000
_cell.length_c   1.000
_cell.angle_alpha   90.00
_cell.angle_beta   90.00
_cell.angle_gamma   90.00
#
_symmetry.space_group_name_H-M   'P 1'
#
loop_
_entity.id
_entity.type
_entity.pdbx_description
1 polymer ?
#
loop_
_entity_poly.entity_id
_entity_poly.type
_entity_poly.pdbx_seq_one_letter_code
_entity_poly.pdbx_strand_id
1 'polypeptide(L)'
;MREAFKNVKRNRGAAGIDKVSVQMFEAPINKIPDENLDALMRNLKTRGKFMPKPLRRVVIPKDKENMYWVRERLAPLPPRYREGVDSSYWLFP
;
A
#
# COMPACT_ATOMS: atom_id res chain seq x y z
N MET A 1 23.04 -3.60 -4.25
CA MET A 1 21.79 -3.16 -4.90
C MET A 1 20.95 -4.34 -5.38
N ARG A 2 21.50 -5.28 -6.17
CA ARG A 2 20.77 -6.47 -6.65
C ARG A 2 20.21 -7.34 -5.51
N GLU A 3 20.97 -7.56 -4.44
CA GLU A 3 20.50 -8.32 -3.26
C GLU A 3 19.38 -7.59 -2.49
N ALA A 4 19.52 -6.27 -2.32
CA ALA A 4 18.49 -5.44 -1.69
C ALA A 4 17.17 -5.49 -2.47
N PHE A 5 17.25 -5.48 -3.81
CA PHE A 5 16.07 -5.64 -4.68
C PHE A 5 15.38 -7.00 -4.51
N LYS A 6 16.15 -8.10 -4.37
CA LYS A 6 15.60 -9.43 -4.07
C LYS A 6 14.81 -9.45 -2.76
N ASN A 7 15.29 -8.75 -1.73
CA ASN A 7 14.59 -8.65 -0.45
C ASN A 7 13.28 -7.85 -0.58
N VAL A 8 13.28 -6.73 -1.32
CA VAL A 8 12.05 -5.96 -1.59
C VAL A 8 11.03 -6.79 -2.36
N LYS A 9 11.47 -7.58 -3.36
CA LYS A 9 10.61 -8.50 -4.10
C LYS A 9 10.00 -9.58 -3.21
N ARG A 10 10.77 -10.10 -2.24
CA ARG A 10 10.28 -11.08 -1.27
C ARG A 10 9.17 -10.53 -0.38
N ASN A 11 9.22 -9.24 -0.03
CA ASN A 11 8.24 -8.60 0.85
C ASN A 11 6.87 -8.40 0.20
N ARG A 12 6.76 -8.40 -1.14
CA ARG A 12 5.51 -8.26 -1.91
C ARG A 12 4.61 -7.10 -1.42
N GLY A 13 5.23 -6.00 -1.00
CA GLY A 13 4.54 -4.84 -0.44
C GLY A 13 3.67 -4.10 -1.45
N ALA A 14 2.69 -3.35 -0.95
CA ALA A 14 1.85 -2.48 -1.78
C ALA A 14 2.67 -1.35 -2.42
N ALA A 15 2.23 -0.88 -3.58
CA ALA A 15 2.90 0.21 -4.30
C ALA A 15 2.93 1.52 -3.47
N GLY A 16 3.97 2.32 -3.71
CA GLY A 16 4.18 3.62 -3.09
C GLY A 16 3.31 4.71 -3.72
N ILE A 17 3.67 5.97 -3.45
CA ILE A 17 2.95 7.14 -4.01
C ILE A 17 3.03 7.22 -5.53
N ASP A 18 4.10 6.66 -6.10
CA ASP A 18 4.35 6.63 -7.54
C ASP A 18 3.59 5.53 -8.28
N LYS A 19 2.84 4.70 -7.54
CA LYS A 19 2.00 3.62 -8.10
C LYS A 19 2.78 2.58 -8.92
N VAL A 20 4.12 2.57 -8.83
CA VAL A 20 4.96 1.58 -9.49
C VAL A 20 5.04 0.34 -8.59
N SER A 21 4.56 -0.80 -9.09
CA SER A 21 4.70 -2.08 -8.40
C SER A 21 6.06 -2.72 -8.72
N VAL A 22 6.49 -3.68 -7.90
CA VAL A 22 7.73 -4.45 -8.16
C VAL A 22 7.65 -5.18 -9.51
N GLN A 23 6.47 -5.65 -9.91
CA GLN A 23 6.25 -6.30 -11.20
C GLN A 23 6.42 -5.32 -12.36
N MET A 24 5.92 -4.09 -12.22
CA MET A 24 6.13 -3.03 -13.22
C MET A 24 7.59 -2.60 -13.31
N PHE A 25 8.32 -2.65 -12.20
CA PHE A 25 9.75 -2.35 -12.17
C PHE A 25 10.58 -3.39 -12.92
N GLU A 26 10.12 -4.65 -12.97
CA GLU A 26 10.73 -5.74 -13.76
C GLU A 26 10.22 -5.81 -15.21
N ALA A 27 9.11 -5.15 -15.52
CA ALA A 27 8.48 -5.26 -16.83
C ALA A 27 9.38 -4.67 -17.93
N PRO A 28 9.50 -5.35 -19.09
CA PRO A 28 10.41 -4.96 -20.17
C PRO A 28 10.08 -3.59 -20.80
N ILE A 29 8.86 -3.10 -20.62
CA ILE A 29 8.41 -1.76 -21.04
C ILE A 29 9.24 -0.65 -20.37
N ASN A 30 9.79 -0.89 -19.18
CA ASN A 30 10.50 0.11 -18.38
C ASN A 30 12.03 0.02 -18.49
N LYS A 31 12.60 -0.52 -19.58
CA LYS A 31 14.02 -0.93 -19.76
C LYS A 31 14.38 -2.21 -19.02
N ILE A 32 15.47 -2.86 -19.48
CA ILE A 32 16.08 -4.03 -18.85
C ILE A 32 16.23 -3.73 -17.34
N PRO A 33 15.79 -4.62 -16.43
CA PRO A 33 15.82 -4.37 -14.97
C PRO A 33 17.16 -3.87 -14.43
N ASP A 34 18.25 -4.24 -15.09
CA ASP A 34 19.60 -3.80 -14.76
C ASP A 34 19.84 -2.30 -15.04
N GLU A 35 19.26 -1.73 -16.11
CA GLU A 35 19.41 -0.31 -16.43
C GLU A 35 18.70 0.60 -15.42
N ASN A 36 17.53 0.19 -14.92
CA ASN A 36 16.80 0.92 -13.88
C ASN A 36 17.57 0.91 -12.56
N LEU A 37 18.17 -0.24 -12.23
CA LEU A 37 18.98 -0.39 -11.04
C LEU A 37 20.26 0.45 -11.13
N ASP A 38 20.90 0.47 -12.31
CA ASP A 38 22.10 1.25 -12.56
C ASP A 38 21.81 2.77 -12.53
N ALA A 39 20.68 3.20 -13.09
CA ALA A 39 20.22 4.59 -13.01
C ALA A 39 20.00 5.01 -11.55
N LEU A 40 19.34 4.16 -10.75
CA LEU A 40 19.14 4.39 -9.32
C LEU A 40 20.48 4.50 -8.57
N MET A 41 21.44 3.61 -8.87
CA MET A 41 22.78 3.66 -8.29
C MET A 41 23.54 4.95 -8.62
N ARG A 42 23.47 5.41 -9.87
CA ARG A 42 24.10 6.67 -10.30
C ARG A 42 23.50 7.86 -9.55
N ASN A 43 22.17 7.91 -9.43
CA ASN A 43 21.47 8.98 -8.72
C ASN A 43 21.82 8.99 -7.22
N LEU A 44 21.91 7.82 -6.58
CA LEU A 44 22.31 7.70 -5.17
C LEU A 44 23.77 8.09 -4.90
N LYS A 45 24.68 7.77 -5.82
CA LYS A 45 26.10 8.14 -5.71
C LYS A 45 26.35 9.63 -5.96
N THR A 46 25.45 10.29 -6.69
CA THR A 46 25.60 11.72 -6.97
C THR A 46 25.15 12.54 -5.76
N ARG A 47 26.11 13.12 -5.03
CA ARG A 47 25.83 13.96 -3.84
C ARG A 47 24.74 14.99 -4.13
N GLY A 48 23.69 14.99 -3.30
CA GLY A 48 22.64 16.00 -3.29
C GLY A 48 21.55 15.88 -4.37
N LYS A 49 21.62 14.91 -5.29
CA LYS A 49 20.60 14.76 -6.36
C LYS A 49 19.48 13.78 -6.02
N PHE A 50 19.72 12.82 -5.14
CA PHE A 50 18.69 11.85 -4.78
C PHE A 50 17.73 12.42 -3.73
N MET A 51 16.56 12.83 -4.20
CA MET A 51 15.44 13.21 -3.34
C MET A 51 14.51 11.99 -3.17
N PRO A 52 14.41 11.37 -1.99
CA PRO A 52 13.48 10.26 -1.78
C PRO A 52 12.03 10.77 -1.90
N LYS A 53 11.19 10.00 -2.58
CA LYS A 53 9.75 10.30 -2.63
C LYS A 53 9.13 10.15 -1.23
N PRO A 54 8.12 10.97 -0.90
CA PRO A 54 7.42 10.85 0.37
C PRO A 54 6.69 9.51 0.49
N LEU A 55 6.49 9.05 1.73
CA LEU A 55 5.77 7.82 2.03
C LEU A 55 4.27 7.95 1.72
N ARG A 56 3.67 6.88 1.18
CA ARG A 56 2.21 6.81 0.98
C ARG A 56 1.51 6.55 2.32
N ARG A 57 0.64 7.47 2.74
CA ARG A 57 -0.20 7.27 3.94
C ARG A 57 -1.30 6.26 3.63
N VAL A 58 -1.41 5.24 4.48
CA VAL A 58 -2.47 4.24 4.46
C VAL A 58 -2.96 4.06 5.89
N VAL A 59 -4.27 4.17 6.08
CA VAL A 59 -4.88 3.87 7.38
C VAL A 59 -4.95 2.36 7.51
N ILE A 60 -4.15 1.81 8.44
CA ILE A 60 -4.14 0.39 8.77
C ILE A 60 -4.71 0.26 10.19
N PRO A 61 -5.95 -0.24 10.35
CA PRO A 61 -6.49 -0.52 11.67
C PRO A 61 -5.72 -1.69 12.30
N LYS A 62 -5.35 -1.52 13.58
CA LYS A 62 -4.53 -2.50 14.31
C LYS A 62 -5.35 -3.62 14.94
N ASP A 63 -6.58 -3.32 15.34
CA ASP A 63 -7.48 -4.24 16.04
C ASP A 63 -8.67 -4.68 15.18
N LYS A 64 -9.28 -5.82 15.53
CA LYS A 64 -10.43 -6.37 14.80
C LYS A 64 -11.64 -5.43 14.84
N GLU A 65 -11.95 -4.84 16.00
CA GLU A 65 -13.03 -3.83 16.14
C GLU A 65 -12.78 -2.62 15.23
N ASN A 66 -11.56 -2.08 15.27
CA ASN A 66 -11.15 -0.97 14.40
C ASN A 66 -11.22 -1.33 12.90
N MET A 67 -11.08 -2.62 12.54
CA MET A 67 -11.27 -3.11 11.17
C MET A 67 -12.74 -3.01 10.73
N TYR A 68 -13.70 -3.38 11.59
CA TYR A 68 -15.14 -3.28 11.29
C TYR A 68 -15.58 -1.82 11.14
N TRP A 69 -15.14 -0.94 12.04
CA TRP A 69 -15.44 0.50 11.97
C TRP A 69 -14.91 1.19 10.70
N VAL A 70 -13.72 0.79 10.22
CA VAL A 70 -13.14 1.33 8.98
C VAL A 70 -13.89 0.81 7.74
N ARG A 71 -14.33 -0.46 7.75
CA ARG A 71 -15.12 -1.05 6.65
C ARG A 71 -16.51 -0.42 6.55
N GLU A 72 -17.17 -0.20 7.69
CA GLU A 72 -18.52 0.36 7.75
C GLU A 72 -18.58 1.82 7.28
N ARG A 73 -17.52 2.61 7.52
CA ARG A 73 -17.43 4.01 7.11
C ARG A 73 -17.00 4.22 5.65
N LEU A 74 -16.35 3.23 5.05
CA LEU A 74 -15.88 3.25 3.66
C LEU A 74 -16.81 2.51 2.68
N ALA A 75 -17.83 1.81 3.19
CA ALA A 75 -18.88 1.22 2.37
C ALA A 75 -19.93 2.29 2.01
N PRO A 76 -20.51 2.30 0.79
CA PRO A 76 -21.81 2.93 0.60
C PRO A 76 -22.78 2.24 1.56
N LEU A 77 -23.59 3.05 2.28
CA LEU A 77 -24.50 2.59 3.33
C LEU A 77 -25.12 1.23 2.98
N PRO A 78 -25.09 0.23 3.88
CA PRO A 78 -25.81 -1.01 3.62
C PRO A 78 -27.27 -0.65 3.35
N PRO A 79 -27.93 -1.29 2.37
CA PRO A 79 -29.37 -1.12 2.20
C PRO A 79 -30.03 -1.49 3.52
N ARG A 80 -30.45 -0.47 4.29
CA ARG A 80 -31.19 -0.70 5.52
C ARG A 80 -32.47 -1.46 5.15
N TYR A 81 -32.73 -2.51 5.92
CA TYR A 81 -33.92 -3.36 5.93
C TYR A 81 -34.07 -4.36 4.78
N ARG A 82 -33.69 -5.61 5.07
CA ARG A 82 -34.57 -6.75 4.82
C ARG A 82 -34.45 -7.74 5.97
N GLU A 83 -35.55 -7.84 6.71
CA GLU A 83 -35.98 -8.97 7.54
C GLU A 83 -35.28 -9.18 8.90
N GLY A 84 -35.87 -8.49 9.89
CA GLY A 84 -36.30 -9.01 11.19
C GLY A 84 -35.43 -10.02 11.94
N VAL A 85 -34.65 -9.54 12.92
CA VAL A 85 -34.50 -10.19 14.23
C VAL A 85 -33.97 -9.18 15.26
N ASP A 86 -34.76 -8.97 16.31
CA ASP A 86 -34.51 -8.41 17.64
C ASP A 86 -33.61 -7.17 17.83
N SER A 87 -34.30 -6.02 17.90
CA SER A 87 -33.79 -4.78 18.49
C SER A 87 -33.87 -4.85 20.02
N SER A 88 -32.83 -5.41 20.66
CA SER A 88 -32.79 -5.52 22.13
C SER A 88 -31.43 -5.20 22.76
N TYR A 89 -30.53 -4.47 22.09
CA TYR A 89 -29.24 -4.09 22.69
C TYR A 89 -28.72 -2.75 22.15
N TRP A 90 -29.33 -1.64 22.56
CA TRP A 90 -28.67 -0.33 22.61
C TRP A 90 -29.20 0.49 23.80
N LEU A 91 -28.92 0.02 25.02
CA LEU A 91 -28.79 0.88 26.20
C LEU A 91 -27.30 1.07 26.42
N PHE A 92 -26.79 2.25 26.09
CA PHE A 92 -25.49 2.74 26.57
C PHE A 92 -25.73 3.58 27.83
N PRO A 93 -24.96 3.39 28.92
CA PRO A 93 -24.83 4.39 29.98
C PRO A 93 -24.00 5.61 29.51
#